data_AF-A0A6I4R1F0-F1
#
_entry.id   AF-A0A6I4R1F0-F1
#
_cell.length_a   1.000
_cell.length_b   1.000
_cell.length_c   1.000
_cell.angle_alpha   90.00
_cell.angle_beta   90.00
_cell.angle_gamma   90.00
#
_symmetry.space_group_name_H-M   'P 1'
#
loop_
_entity.id
_entity.type
_entity.pdbx_description
1 polymer ?
#
loop_
_entity_poly.entity_id
_entity_poly.type
_entity_poly.pdbx_seq_one_letter_code
_entity_poly.pdbx_strand_id
1 'polypeptide(L)'
;MTASDVLDLGVSEHMATASRELCDLKYHLDMLSRNGIFQDFQNDWMGASSTCAFHGATFLSRVVPFLDWESSPQAEPFNAMVDCRHVLGAAIKGKPGNIEAKEITERIARYSKHHTDNDLLQASYWWYRPLGILVAHEGKHRVAFMRTNGDLPIAARVTPVGYPAPERLKLVEVAGDHPQYFAMLDERYLQALERPDVTRKYLSAYGVKTLHWSSLKALPDLNLVQAAIKLGQQETVDIQKLNAFKATELDEPRKQKLELHNLEGYDFEKWHYFAICLGLMATALTASIASTLIEWRPLEFGTCVLLGACTALAAAPWVMRWRKRPDHNRLAAWFSNRAPGKKTRCLG
;
A
#
# COMPACT_ATOMS: atom_id res chain seq x y z
N MET A 1 -28.78 22.14 -24.20
CA MET A 1 -28.60 22.08 -22.75
C MET A 1 -27.49 23.05 -22.41
N THR A 2 -27.79 24.11 -21.68
CA THR A 2 -26.80 25.07 -21.18
C THR A 2 -26.01 24.43 -20.04
N ALA A 3 -24.79 24.88 -19.79
CA ALA A 3 -23.89 24.33 -18.75
C ALA A 3 -24.46 24.41 -17.31
N SER A 4 -25.62 25.04 -17.10
CA SER A 4 -26.30 25.24 -15.81
C SER A 4 -26.86 23.96 -15.16
N ASP A 5 -27.00 22.87 -15.92
CA ASP A 5 -27.76 21.69 -15.46
C ASP A 5 -26.86 20.51 -15.05
N VAL A 6 -25.53 20.65 -15.20
CA VAL A 6 -24.55 19.63 -14.83
C VAL A 6 -24.21 19.74 -13.33
N LEU A 7 -24.08 18.59 -12.66
CA LEU A 7 -23.72 18.48 -11.26
C LEU A 7 -22.49 19.32 -10.94
N ASP A 8 -22.67 20.32 -10.07
CA ASP A 8 -21.57 21.02 -9.43
C ASP A 8 -20.92 20.10 -8.39
N LEU A 9 -19.60 19.89 -8.53
CA LEU A 9 -18.81 19.06 -7.62
C LEU A 9 -18.56 19.75 -6.27
N GLY A 10 -18.76 21.08 -6.16
CA GLY A 10 -18.61 21.80 -4.91
C GLY A 10 -17.22 21.68 -4.27
N VAL A 11 -16.18 21.49 -5.09
CA VAL A 11 -14.77 21.42 -4.69
C VAL A 11 -13.98 22.58 -5.31
N SER A 12 -12.76 22.81 -4.83
CA SER A 12 -11.87 23.81 -5.42
C SER A 12 -11.54 23.46 -6.88
N GLU A 13 -11.21 24.47 -7.70
CA GLU A 13 -10.79 24.28 -9.09
C GLU A 13 -9.57 23.34 -9.21
N HIS A 14 -8.64 23.45 -8.25
CA HIS A 14 -7.48 22.58 -8.17
C HIS A 14 -7.87 21.11 -7.93
N MET A 15 -8.83 20.86 -7.03
CA MET A 15 -9.34 19.51 -6.76
C MET A 15 -10.15 18.95 -7.95
N ALA A 16 -10.98 19.78 -8.58
CA ALA A 16 -11.71 19.40 -9.78
C ALA A 16 -10.75 19.00 -10.91
N THR A 17 -9.67 19.76 -11.11
CA THR A 17 -8.62 19.45 -12.09
C THR A 17 -7.94 18.12 -11.78
N ALA A 18 -7.53 17.89 -10.52
CA ALA A 18 -6.93 16.63 -10.11
C ALA A 18 -7.88 15.42 -10.28
N SER A 19 -9.17 15.58 -9.98
CA SER A 19 -10.23 14.59 -10.25
C SER A 19 -10.30 14.23 -11.72
N ARG A 20 -10.31 15.23 -12.60
CA ARG A 20 -10.33 15.04 -14.04
C ARG A 20 -9.07 14.30 -14.53
N GLU A 21 -7.89 14.74 -14.13
CA GLU A 21 -6.62 14.10 -14.53
C GLU A 21 -6.57 12.62 -14.11
N LEU A 22 -7.07 12.30 -12.92
CA LEU A 22 -7.14 10.93 -12.43
C LEU A 22 -8.14 10.08 -13.26
N CYS A 23 -9.28 10.65 -13.63
CA CYS A 23 -10.25 10.00 -14.51
C CYS A 23 -9.73 9.84 -15.94
N ASP A 24 -8.94 10.79 -16.45
CA ASP A 24 -8.27 10.73 -17.75
C ASP A 24 -7.23 9.62 -17.78
N LEU A 25 -6.38 9.53 -16.74
CA LEU A 25 -5.44 8.42 -16.57
C LEU A 25 -6.16 7.08 -16.64
N LYS A 26 -7.25 6.91 -15.88
CA LYS A 26 -8.01 5.66 -15.87
C LYS A 26 -8.63 5.35 -17.23
N TYR A 27 -9.22 6.35 -17.89
CA TYR A 27 -9.83 6.18 -19.19
C TYR A 27 -8.80 5.74 -20.24
N HIS A 28 -7.60 6.35 -20.25
CA HIS A 28 -6.52 5.93 -21.15
C HIS A 28 -6.07 4.49 -20.88
N LEU A 29 -5.91 4.10 -19.61
CA LEU A 29 -5.60 2.71 -19.25
C LEU A 29 -6.67 1.74 -19.79
N ASP A 30 -7.95 2.08 -19.65
CA ASP A 30 -9.04 1.27 -20.19
C ASP A 30 -9.06 1.21 -21.72
N MET A 31 -8.70 2.29 -22.41
CA MET A 31 -8.65 2.31 -23.88
C MET A 31 -7.46 1.55 -24.44
N LEU A 32 -6.37 1.46 -23.67
CA LEU A 32 -5.16 0.71 -24.04
C LEU A 32 -5.22 -0.77 -23.63
N SER A 33 -6.22 -1.17 -22.86
CA SER A 33 -6.38 -2.55 -22.45
C SER A 33 -6.59 -3.50 -23.65
N ARG A 34 -6.27 -4.79 -23.44
CA ARG A 34 -6.24 -5.84 -24.47
C ARG A 34 -5.21 -5.62 -25.60
N ASN A 35 -4.28 -4.69 -25.41
CA ASN A 35 -3.07 -4.58 -26.22
C ASN A 35 -1.90 -5.20 -25.44
N GLY A 36 -1.11 -6.09 -26.03
CA GLY A 36 -0.09 -6.88 -25.31
C GLY A 36 0.80 -6.05 -24.38
N ILE A 37 1.51 -5.05 -24.91
CA ILE A 37 2.46 -4.23 -24.12
C ILE A 37 1.73 -3.39 -23.06
N PHE A 38 0.61 -2.77 -23.41
CA PHE A 38 -0.11 -1.90 -22.47
C PHE A 38 -0.92 -2.68 -21.44
N GLN A 39 -1.27 -3.93 -21.72
CA GLN A 39 -1.91 -4.82 -20.77
C GLN A 39 -0.96 -5.18 -19.64
N ASP A 40 0.33 -5.41 -19.92
CA ASP A 40 1.34 -5.65 -18.89
C ASP A 40 1.57 -4.42 -18.02
N PHE A 41 1.62 -3.23 -18.63
CA PHE A 41 1.66 -1.96 -17.89
C PHE A 41 0.42 -1.78 -17.00
N GLN A 42 -0.78 -2.08 -17.50
CA GLN A 42 -2.02 -1.98 -16.71
C GLN A 42 -2.05 -3.04 -15.59
N ASN A 43 -1.54 -4.24 -15.84
CA ASN A 43 -1.45 -5.31 -14.85
C ASN A 43 -0.48 -4.94 -13.73
N ASP A 44 0.68 -4.36 -14.06
CA ASP A 44 1.63 -3.81 -13.10
C ASP A 44 0.98 -2.70 -12.28
N TRP A 45 0.31 -1.74 -12.95
CA TRP A 45 -0.43 -0.65 -12.32
C TRP A 45 -1.51 -1.13 -11.34
N MET A 46 -2.04 -2.32 -11.52
CA MET A 46 -3.11 -2.87 -10.68
C MET A 46 -2.66 -4.04 -9.81
N GLY A 47 -1.39 -4.43 -9.85
CA GLY A 47 -0.84 -5.56 -9.11
C GLY A 47 -1.61 -6.87 -9.34
N ALA A 48 -2.15 -7.09 -10.55
CA ALA A 48 -2.99 -8.22 -10.88
C ALA A 48 -2.84 -8.59 -12.37
N SER A 49 -2.93 -9.88 -12.70
CA SER A 49 -2.78 -10.38 -14.07
C SER A 49 -4.12 -10.69 -14.76
N SER A 50 -4.09 -10.72 -16.10
CA SER A 50 -5.15 -11.27 -16.96
C SER A 50 -6.53 -10.61 -16.89
N THR A 51 -6.62 -9.31 -16.60
CA THR A 51 -7.90 -8.59 -16.65
C THR A 51 -8.00 -7.69 -17.88
N CYS A 52 -9.20 -7.50 -18.43
CA CYS A 52 -9.38 -6.70 -19.63
C CYS A 52 -9.62 -5.21 -19.37
N ALA A 53 -10.00 -4.81 -18.17
CA ALA A 53 -10.11 -3.43 -17.68
C ALA A 53 -10.53 -3.52 -16.22
N PHE A 54 -10.05 -2.62 -15.38
CA PHE A 54 -10.37 -2.65 -13.95
C PHE A 54 -11.57 -1.75 -13.63
N HIS A 55 -12.33 -2.12 -12.60
CA HIS A 55 -13.44 -1.30 -12.14
C HIS A 55 -12.94 0.03 -11.56
N GLY A 56 -13.75 1.09 -11.69
CA GLY A 56 -13.41 2.42 -11.17
C GLY A 56 -13.10 2.42 -9.67
N ALA A 57 -13.89 1.70 -8.87
CA ALA A 57 -13.67 1.58 -7.42
C ALA A 57 -12.30 0.96 -7.10
N THR A 58 -11.96 -0.16 -7.76
CA THR A 58 -10.66 -0.84 -7.57
C THR A 58 -9.50 0.03 -8.00
N PHE A 59 -9.64 0.82 -9.06
CA PHE A 59 -8.60 1.77 -9.45
C PHE A 59 -8.45 2.89 -8.42
N LEU A 60 -9.58 3.44 -7.94
CA LEU A 60 -9.56 4.53 -6.97
C LEU A 60 -8.93 4.10 -5.65
N SER A 61 -9.21 2.89 -5.16
CA SER A 61 -8.63 2.38 -3.90
C SER A 61 -7.11 2.20 -3.94
N ARG A 62 -6.51 2.07 -5.13
CA ARG A 62 -5.04 2.01 -5.31
C ARG A 62 -4.37 3.38 -5.21
N VAL A 63 -5.14 4.45 -5.41
CA VAL A 63 -4.66 5.84 -5.41
C VAL A 63 -5.07 6.57 -4.15
N VAL A 64 -6.29 6.31 -3.65
CA VAL A 64 -6.87 6.99 -2.50
C VAL A 64 -6.88 6.02 -1.31
N PRO A 65 -6.01 6.23 -0.30
CA PRO A 65 -5.98 5.43 0.90
C PRO A 65 -7.23 5.69 1.74
N PHE A 66 -7.64 4.73 2.57
CA PHE A 66 -8.80 4.83 3.46
C PHE A 66 -10.13 5.18 2.74
N LEU A 67 -10.26 4.83 1.46
CA LEU A 67 -11.40 5.21 0.61
C LEU A 67 -12.76 4.87 1.25
N ASP A 68 -12.88 3.67 1.82
CA ASP A 68 -14.14 3.18 2.41
C ASP A 68 -14.28 3.44 3.91
N TRP A 69 -13.37 4.24 4.51
CA TRP A 69 -13.38 4.57 5.94
C TRP A 69 -14.67 5.28 6.37
N GLU A 70 -15.21 6.12 5.49
CA GLU A 70 -16.46 6.87 5.67
C GLU A 70 -17.49 6.51 4.59
N SER A 71 -17.58 5.21 4.27
CA SER A 71 -18.42 4.66 3.19
C SER A 71 -19.94 4.81 3.40
N SER A 72 -20.38 5.34 4.54
CA SER A 72 -21.81 5.59 4.76
C SER A 72 -22.29 6.74 3.86
N PRO A 73 -23.46 6.60 3.20
CA PRO A 73 -24.04 7.69 2.44
C PRO A 73 -24.22 8.93 3.32
N GLN A 74 -23.73 10.08 2.84
CA GLN A 74 -23.86 11.34 3.57
C GLN A 74 -25.21 12.03 3.34
N ALA A 75 -25.90 11.63 2.28
CA ALA A 75 -27.22 12.14 1.92
C ALA A 75 -27.97 11.10 1.08
N GLU A 76 -29.28 11.32 0.94
CA GLU A 76 -30.12 10.50 0.06
C GLU A 76 -29.66 10.59 -1.41
N PRO A 77 -29.68 9.47 -2.15
CA PRO A 77 -29.35 9.50 -3.57
C PRO A 77 -30.31 10.36 -4.39
N PHE A 78 -29.80 11.13 -5.35
CA PHE A 78 -30.59 12.03 -6.20
C PHE A 78 -30.23 11.90 -7.68
N ASN A 79 -31.09 12.40 -8.57
CA ASN A 79 -30.85 12.40 -10.01
C ASN A 79 -30.09 13.65 -10.44
N ALA A 80 -29.03 13.50 -11.23
CA ALA A 80 -28.29 14.63 -11.81
C ALA A 80 -27.69 14.30 -13.18
N MET A 81 -27.45 15.34 -13.99
CA MET A 81 -26.57 15.23 -15.16
C MET A 81 -25.12 15.32 -14.69
N VAL A 82 -24.31 14.34 -15.05
CA VAL A 82 -22.93 14.22 -14.56
C VAL A 82 -21.97 14.36 -15.71
N ASP A 83 -20.96 15.22 -15.55
CA ASP A 83 -19.84 15.32 -16.47
C ASP A 83 -18.98 14.04 -16.40
N CYS A 84 -18.90 13.31 -17.51
CA CYS A 84 -18.16 12.05 -17.59
C CYS A 84 -16.66 12.19 -17.35
N ARG A 85 -16.11 13.40 -17.47
CA ARG A 85 -14.68 13.68 -17.21
C ARG A 85 -14.32 13.54 -15.74
N HIS A 86 -15.31 13.54 -14.84
CA HIS A 86 -15.13 13.33 -13.40
C HIS A 86 -15.63 11.97 -12.92
N VAL A 87 -15.92 11.04 -13.85
CA VAL A 87 -16.46 9.71 -13.54
C VAL A 87 -15.46 8.61 -13.92
N LEU A 88 -15.14 7.76 -12.95
CA LEU A 88 -14.41 6.51 -13.15
C LEU A 88 -15.35 5.42 -13.65
N GLY A 89 -15.29 5.18 -14.96
CA GLY A 89 -15.98 4.07 -15.64
C GLY A 89 -15.15 2.79 -15.75
N ALA A 90 -15.60 1.89 -16.62
CA ALA A 90 -14.84 0.71 -17.03
C ALA A 90 -15.21 0.26 -18.45
N ALA A 91 -14.22 -0.03 -19.30
CA ALA A 91 -14.43 -0.50 -20.68
C ALA A 91 -14.38 -2.05 -20.85
N ILE A 92 -14.86 -2.79 -19.84
CA ILE A 92 -14.73 -4.26 -19.74
C ILE A 92 -15.47 -5.02 -20.85
N LYS A 93 -16.64 -4.57 -21.31
CA LYS A 93 -17.47 -5.30 -22.29
C LYS A 93 -17.24 -4.89 -23.75
N GLY A 94 -16.17 -4.13 -24.02
CA GLY A 94 -15.86 -3.63 -25.36
C GLY A 94 -15.53 -2.15 -25.35
N LYS A 95 -14.79 -1.72 -26.37
CA LYS A 95 -14.41 -0.33 -26.55
C LYS A 95 -15.55 0.44 -27.23
N PRO A 96 -15.72 1.75 -26.96
CA PRO A 96 -16.73 2.57 -27.61
C PRO A 96 -16.70 2.50 -29.15
N GLY A 97 -15.53 2.32 -29.75
CA GLY A 97 -15.35 2.18 -31.20
C GLY A 97 -16.00 0.93 -31.82
N ASN A 98 -16.46 -0.04 -31.03
CA ASN A 98 -17.15 -1.23 -31.53
C ASN A 98 -18.64 -0.97 -31.81
N ILE A 99 -19.15 0.23 -31.52
CA ILE A 99 -20.55 0.60 -31.71
C ILE A 99 -20.72 1.18 -33.13
N GLU A 100 -21.74 0.72 -33.84
CA GLU A 100 -22.01 1.18 -35.20
C GLU A 100 -22.38 2.67 -35.22
N ALA A 101 -21.89 3.40 -36.24
CA ALA A 101 -22.09 4.85 -36.35
C ALA A 101 -23.56 5.27 -36.31
N LYS A 102 -24.47 4.46 -36.88
CA LYS A 102 -25.92 4.70 -36.90
C LYS A 102 -26.55 4.66 -35.50
N GLU A 103 -25.95 3.96 -34.55
CA GLU A 103 -26.46 3.82 -33.18
C GLU A 103 -25.96 4.93 -32.24
N ILE A 104 -24.98 5.73 -32.65
CA ILE A 104 -24.31 6.70 -31.78
C ILE A 104 -25.31 7.75 -31.27
N THR A 105 -26.03 8.41 -32.20
CA THR A 105 -26.99 9.47 -31.86
C THR A 105 -28.11 8.96 -30.96
N GLU A 106 -28.61 7.75 -31.21
CA GLU A 106 -29.66 7.13 -30.40
C GLU A 106 -29.16 6.83 -28.98
N ARG A 107 -27.95 6.28 -28.84
CA ARG A 107 -27.35 5.99 -27.52
C ARG A 107 -27.04 7.26 -26.75
N ILE A 108 -26.57 8.33 -27.39
CA ILE A 108 -26.37 9.65 -26.75
C ILE A 108 -27.69 10.17 -26.20
N ALA A 109 -28.74 10.20 -27.03
CA ALA A 109 -30.07 10.65 -26.61
C ALA A 109 -30.64 9.78 -25.47
N ARG A 110 -30.35 8.48 -25.49
CA ARG A 110 -30.74 7.53 -24.45
C ARG A 110 -29.99 7.78 -23.13
N TYR A 111 -28.68 7.96 -23.15
CA TYR A 111 -27.88 8.15 -21.93
C TYR A 111 -28.01 9.55 -21.30
N SER A 112 -28.55 10.51 -22.06
CA SER A 112 -28.84 11.87 -21.58
C SER A 112 -30.18 12.00 -20.86
N LYS A 113 -30.97 10.92 -20.73
CA LYS A 113 -32.29 10.92 -20.07
C LYS A 113 -32.25 10.12 -18.76
N HIS A 114 -32.91 10.64 -17.72
CA HIS A 114 -33.14 9.88 -16.49
C HIS A 114 -34.19 8.81 -16.74
N HIS A 115 -33.78 7.54 -16.65
CA HIS A 115 -34.68 6.40 -16.78
C HIS A 115 -35.28 6.08 -15.41
N THR A 116 -36.61 6.03 -15.34
CA THR A 116 -37.38 5.58 -14.16
C THR A 116 -37.97 4.18 -14.33
N ASP A 117 -37.97 3.64 -15.55
CA ASP A 117 -38.57 2.34 -15.87
C ASP A 117 -37.58 1.18 -15.79
N ASN A 118 -38.09 0.04 -15.31
CA ASN A 118 -37.37 -1.20 -15.00
C ASN A 118 -36.62 -1.87 -16.17
N ASP A 119 -36.80 -1.42 -17.41
CA ASP A 119 -36.22 -2.08 -18.59
C ASP A 119 -34.74 -1.71 -18.83
N LEU A 120 -34.25 -0.63 -18.22
CA LEU A 120 -32.83 -0.26 -18.24
C LEU A 120 -32.38 0.07 -16.82
N LEU A 121 -31.39 -0.67 -16.30
CA LEU A 121 -30.72 -0.30 -15.06
C LEU A 121 -30.24 1.15 -15.15
N GLN A 122 -30.79 2.01 -14.29
CA GLN A 122 -30.42 3.41 -14.17
C GLN A 122 -28.90 3.50 -13.91
N ALA A 123 -28.19 4.43 -14.55
CA ALA A 123 -26.78 4.64 -14.21
C ALA A 123 -26.72 5.12 -12.76
N SER A 124 -25.88 4.50 -11.93
CA SER A 124 -25.79 4.81 -10.51
C SER A 124 -24.33 5.03 -10.12
N TYR A 125 -24.04 6.19 -9.54
CA TYR A 125 -22.68 6.64 -9.26
C TYR A 125 -22.51 6.92 -7.77
N TRP A 126 -21.37 6.51 -7.22
CA TRP A 126 -20.93 6.96 -5.89
C TRP A 126 -20.09 8.21 -6.07
N TRP A 127 -20.45 9.28 -5.37
CA TRP A 127 -19.74 10.55 -5.43
C TRP A 127 -18.98 10.76 -4.13
N TYR A 128 -17.66 10.58 -4.17
CA TYR A 128 -16.78 10.91 -3.05
C TYR A 128 -16.64 12.43 -3.00
N ARG A 129 -17.59 13.07 -2.31
CA ARG A 129 -17.86 14.50 -2.44
C ARG A 129 -16.64 15.38 -2.16
N PRO A 130 -15.88 15.20 -1.07
CA PRO A 130 -14.70 16.03 -0.79
C PRO A 130 -13.60 15.89 -1.84
N LEU A 131 -13.55 14.75 -2.53
CA LEU A 131 -12.56 14.44 -3.55
C LEU A 131 -13.00 14.85 -4.96
N GLY A 132 -14.24 15.33 -5.15
CA GLY A 132 -14.74 15.75 -6.45
C GLY A 132 -14.74 14.66 -7.51
N ILE A 133 -14.77 13.39 -7.12
CA ILE A 133 -14.68 12.24 -8.04
C ILE A 133 -15.88 11.32 -7.89
N LEU A 134 -16.36 10.80 -9.01
CA LEU A 134 -17.46 9.86 -9.06
C LEU A 134 -16.97 8.50 -9.54
N VAL A 135 -17.54 7.43 -9.00
CA VAL A 135 -17.29 6.05 -9.41
C VAL A 135 -18.57 5.46 -9.95
N ALA A 136 -18.52 4.94 -11.18
CA ALA A 136 -19.68 4.29 -11.77
C ALA A 136 -19.92 2.90 -11.14
N HIS A 137 -20.98 2.79 -10.34
CA HIS A 137 -21.47 1.50 -9.87
C HIS A 137 -22.28 0.82 -10.97
N GLU A 138 -23.30 1.48 -11.51
CA GLU A 138 -24.00 1.08 -12.74
C GLU A 138 -23.72 2.02 -13.90
N GLY A 139 -23.81 1.51 -15.14
CA GLY A 139 -23.56 2.33 -16.34
C GLY A 139 -22.08 2.59 -16.65
N LYS A 140 -21.16 1.76 -16.13
CA LYS A 140 -19.70 1.84 -16.31
C LYS A 140 -19.24 2.05 -17.76
N HIS A 141 -19.88 1.38 -18.72
CA HIS A 141 -19.56 1.49 -20.16
C HIS A 141 -20.08 2.77 -20.80
N ARG A 142 -21.16 3.36 -20.24
CA ARG A 142 -21.76 4.60 -20.76
C ARG A 142 -20.78 5.75 -20.63
N VAL A 143 -20.01 5.77 -19.53
CA VAL A 143 -18.96 6.77 -19.28
C VAL A 143 -17.94 6.81 -20.43
N ALA A 144 -17.33 5.67 -20.77
CA ALA A 144 -16.36 5.60 -21.85
C ALA A 144 -16.99 6.00 -23.19
N PHE A 145 -18.21 5.53 -23.46
CA PHE A 145 -18.94 5.88 -24.69
C PHE A 145 -19.18 7.39 -24.82
N MET A 146 -19.67 8.05 -23.77
CA MET A 146 -20.00 9.47 -23.83
C MET A 146 -18.74 10.35 -23.89
N ARG A 147 -17.64 9.92 -23.26
CA ARG A 147 -16.32 10.54 -23.42
C ARG A 147 -15.81 10.48 -24.85
N THR A 148 -15.84 9.29 -25.48
CA THR A 148 -15.40 9.13 -26.87
C THR A 148 -16.22 9.97 -27.87
N ASN A 149 -17.48 10.26 -27.55
CA ASN A 149 -18.38 11.02 -28.42
C ASN A 149 -18.52 12.50 -28.03
N GLY A 150 -17.47 13.10 -27.45
CA GLY A 150 -17.39 14.54 -27.20
C GLY A 150 -17.60 14.95 -25.74
N ASP A 151 -17.18 14.12 -24.79
CA ASP A 151 -17.27 14.40 -23.34
C ASP A 151 -18.67 14.83 -22.88
N LEU A 152 -19.69 14.14 -23.41
CA LEU A 152 -21.09 14.48 -23.16
C LEU A 152 -21.51 14.07 -21.74
N PRO A 153 -22.38 14.84 -21.06
CA PRO A 153 -22.86 14.50 -19.72
C PRO A 153 -23.84 13.31 -19.74
N ILE A 154 -23.88 12.54 -18.64
CA ILE A 154 -24.77 11.38 -18.46
C ILE A 154 -25.80 11.65 -17.36
N ALA A 155 -27.05 11.26 -17.62
CA ALA A 155 -28.08 11.20 -16.59
C ALA A 155 -27.83 10.01 -15.66
N ALA A 156 -27.61 10.28 -14.36
CA ALA A 156 -27.33 9.26 -13.36
C ALA A 156 -28.03 9.54 -12.03
N ARG A 157 -28.20 8.48 -11.23
CA ARG A 157 -28.54 8.54 -9.81
C ARG A 157 -27.24 8.59 -9.02
N VAL A 158 -27.01 9.68 -8.30
CA VAL A 158 -25.79 9.96 -7.58
C VAL A 158 -26.02 9.74 -6.09
N THR A 159 -25.18 8.92 -5.47
CA THR A 159 -25.14 8.69 -4.02
C THR A 159 -23.91 9.40 -3.45
N PRO A 160 -24.08 10.46 -2.64
CA PRO A 160 -22.96 11.13 -1.96
C PRO A 160 -22.34 10.24 -0.90
N VAL A 161 -21.02 10.07 -0.96
CA VAL A 161 -20.20 9.30 -0.03
C VAL A 161 -19.16 10.21 0.59
N GLY A 162 -18.87 9.97 1.87
CA GLY A 162 -17.88 10.70 2.62
C GLY A 162 -16.45 10.29 2.33
N TYR A 163 -15.52 11.10 2.81
CA TYR A 163 -14.10 10.79 2.86
C TYR A 163 -13.49 11.60 4.00
N PRO A 164 -12.48 11.06 4.72
CA PRO A 164 -11.86 11.77 5.83
C PRO A 164 -11.37 13.17 5.44
N ALA A 165 -11.59 14.13 6.34
CA ALA A 165 -11.11 15.50 6.19
C ALA A 165 -9.59 15.55 5.99
N PRO A 166 -9.06 16.47 5.17
CA PRO A 166 -7.64 16.49 4.81
C PRO A 166 -6.71 16.69 6.02
N GLU A 167 -7.15 17.36 7.08
CA GLU A 167 -6.36 17.60 8.29
C GLU A 167 -6.12 16.33 9.11
N ARG A 168 -7.00 15.33 8.96
CA ARG A 168 -6.87 14.01 9.60
C ARG A 168 -5.89 13.10 8.88
N LEU A 169 -5.55 13.45 7.64
CA LEU A 169 -4.67 12.69 6.77
C LEU A 169 -3.28 13.34 6.70
N LYS A 170 -2.25 12.49 6.70
CA LYS A 170 -0.86 12.89 6.45
C LYS A 170 -0.23 11.88 5.51
N LEU A 171 0.47 12.35 4.49
CA LEU A 171 1.38 11.52 3.72
C LEU A 171 2.72 11.47 4.43
N VAL A 172 3.27 10.28 4.62
CA VAL A 172 4.52 10.07 5.33
C VAL A 172 5.53 9.46 4.37
N GLU A 173 6.61 10.19 4.12
CA GLU A 173 7.72 9.77 3.28
C GLU A 173 8.86 9.18 4.12
N VAL A 174 9.32 7.99 3.73
CA VAL A 174 10.53 7.36 4.26
C VAL A 174 11.62 7.49 3.21
N ALA A 175 12.67 8.24 3.54
CA ALA A 175 13.83 8.40 2.68
C ALA A 175 14.65 7.10 2.59
N GLY A 176 15.28 6.88 1.43
CA GLY A 176 16.15 5.75 1.13
C GLY A 176 16.36 5.64 -0.38
N ASP A 177 17.15 4.65 -0.82
CA ASP A 177 17.39 4.41 -2.26
C ASP A 177 16.08 4.13 -3.04
N HIS A 178 15.11 3.53 -2.34
CA HIS A 178 13.75 3.34 -2.81
C HIS A 178 12.79 3.97 -1.79
N PRO A 179 12.39 5.24 -1.98
CA PRO A 179 11.56 5.94 -1.02
C PRO A 179 10.21 5.24 -0.89
N GLN A 180 9.77 5.04 0.36
CA GLN A 180 8.49 4.44 0.67
C GLN A 180 7.53 5.50 1.16
N TYR A 181 6.25 5.34 0.83
CA TYR A 181 5.23 6.27 1.25
C TYR A 181 4.09 5.54 1.95
N PHE A 182 3.62 6.16 3.02
CA PHE A 182 2.46 5.74 3.78
C PHE A 182 1.46 6.87 3.85
N ALA A 183 0.17 6.53 3.93
CA ALA A 183 -0.84 7.45 4.42
C ALA A 183 -1.11 7.15 5.88
N MET A 184 -1.19 8.21 6.68
CA MET A 184 -1.53 8.15 8.09
C MET A 184 -2.87 8.84 8.32
N LEU A 185 -3.78 8.16 9.00
CA LEU A 185 -5.09 8.67 9.40
C LEU A 185 -5.18 8.77 10.92
N ASP A 186 -5.60 9.93 11.42
CA ASP A 186 -5.80 10.24 12.85
C ASP A 186 -4.59 9.92 13.73
N GLU A 187 -3.38 10.01 13.17
CA GLU A 187 -2.11 9.64 13.83
C GLU A 187 -2.08 8.23 14.41
N ARG A 188 -2.96 7.36 13.91
CA ARG A 188 -3.19 6.02 14.46
C ARG A 188 -3.12 4.93 13.41
N TYR A 189 -3.68 5.17 12.23
CA TYR A 189 -3.76 4.15 11.19
C TYR A 189 -2.75 4.47 10.09
N LEU A 190 -1.94 3.48 9.70
CA LEU A 190 -1.01 3.59 8.58
C LEU A 190 -1.42 2.65 7.45
N GLN A 191 -1.45 3.16 6.23
CA GLN A 191 -1.66 2.37 5.01
C GLN A 191 -0.50 2.59 4.06
N ALA A 192 0.09 1.51 3.53
CA ALA A 192 1.12 1.62 2.50
C ALA A 192 0.51 2.13 1.19
N LEU A 193 1.21 3.05 0.51
CA LEU A 193 0.76 3.57 -0.77
C LEU A 193 1.29 2.72 -1.92
N GLU A 194 0.38 2.30 -2.79
CA GLU A 194 0.74 1.53 -3.97
C GLU A 194 1.18 2.41 -5.14
N ARG A 195 0.58 3.60 -5.27
CA ARG A 195 0.86 4.56 -6.35
C ARG A 195 1.28 5.91 -5.77
N PRO A 196 2.42 5.96 -5.06
CA PRO A 196 2.80 7.11 -4.23
C PRO A 196 2.81 8.45 -4.98
N ASP A 197 3.32 8.49 -6.21
CA ASP A 197 3.39 9.74 -6.96
C ASP A 197 2.03 10.26 -7.40
N VAL A 198 1.12 9.37 -7.82
CA VAL A 198 -0.25 9.76 -8.21
C VAL A 198 -1.07 10.09 -6.97
N THR A 199 -0.98 9.29 -5.90
CA THR A 199 -1.61 9.59 -4.62
C THR A 199 -1.17 10.95 -4.08
N ARG A 200 0.14 11.25 -4.09
CA ARG A 200 0.68 12.52 -3.59
C ARG A 200 0.17 13.71 -4.40
N LYS A 201 0.19 13.63 -5.74
CA LYS A 201 -0.37 14.68 -6.60
C LYS A 201 -1.86 14.90 -6.29
N TYR A 202 -2.64 13.83 -6.28
CA TYR A 202 -4.08 13.89 -6.06
C TYR A 202 -4.46 14.44 -4.68
N LEU A 203 -3.87 13.89 -3.62
CA LEU A 203 -4.19 14.30 -2.25
C LEU A 203 -3.57 15.64 -1.87
N SER A 204 -2.51 16.10 -2.55
CA SER A 204 -2.03 17.48 -2.38
C SER A 204 -3.07 18.50 -2.86
N ALA A 205 -3.82 18.20 -3.94
CA ALA A 205 -4.92 19.04 -4.40
C ALA A 205 -6.11 19.04 -3.41
N TYR A 206 -6.29 17.92 -2.70
CA TYR A 206 -7.26 17.80 -1.61
C TYR A 206 -6.82 18.55 -0.32
N GLY A 207 -5.55 18.93 -0.20
CA GLY A 207 -5.01 19.67 0.94
C GLY A 207 -4.23 18.82 1.95
N VAL A 208 -3.94 17.56 1.63
CA VAL A 208 -3.15 16.66 2.50
C VAL A 208 -1.69 17.05 2.47
N LYS A 209 -1.07 17.14 3.65
CA LYS A 209 0.35 17.48 3.80
C LYS A 209 1.24 16.24 3.75
N THR A 210 2.43 16.40 3.19
CA THR A 210 3.51 15.40 3.22
C THR A 210 4.50 15.73 4.32
N LEU A 211 4.88 14.74 5.12
CA LEU A 211 5.84 14.82 6.21
C LEU A 211 6.90 13.73 6.03
N HIS A 212 8.10 13.98 6.54
CA HIS A 212 9.12 12.94 6.63
C HIS A 212 8.90 12.05 7.85
N TRP A 213 9.16 10.75 7.71
CA TRP A 213 9.07 9.77 8.78
C TRP A 213 9.85 10.18 10.03
N SER A 214 11.05 10.73 9.85
CA SER A 214 11.93 11.19 10.94
C SER A 214 11.36 12.36 11.74
N SER A 215 10.40 13.12 11.19
CA SER A 215 9.74 14.21 11.91
C SER A 215 8.71 13.71 12.93
N LEU A 216 8.29 12.45 12.84
CA LEU A 216 7.21 11.87 13.65
C LEU A 216 7.81 11.05 14.81
N LYS A 217 7.87 11.65 16.01
CA LYS A 217 8.52 11.05 17.19
C LYS A 217 7.81 9.82 17.76
N ALA A 218 6.51 9.65 17.51
CA ALA A 218 5.67 8.62 18.13
C ALA A 218 5.50 7.35 17.27
N LEU A 219 6.20 7.26 16.13
CA LEU A 219 6.07 6.11 15.24
C LEU A 219 6.91 4.90 15.70
N PRO A 220 6.36 3.68 15.56
CA PRO A 220 7.11 2.45 15.79
C PRO A 220 8.25 2.29 14.78
N ASP A 221 9.16 1.33 15.04
CA ASP A 221 10.24 1.03 14.09
C ASP A 221 9.67 0.66 12.72
N LEU A 222 10.26 1.21 11.66
CA LEU A 222 9.85 1.00 10.27
C LEU A 222 9.86 -0.50 9.93
N ASN A 223 10.85 -1.25 10.40
CA ASN A 223 10.93 -2.69 10.15
C ASN A 223 9.72 -3.44 10.73
N LEU A 224 9.23 -3.00 11.89
CA LEU A 224 8.08 -3.60 12.55
C LEU A 224 6.79 -3.28 11.78
N VAL A 225 6.65 -2.05 11.28
CA VAL A 225 5.52 -1.64 10.43
C VAL A 225 5.51 -2.42 9.12
N GLN A 226 6.65 -2.53 8.43
CA GLN A 226 6.77 -3.32 7.21
C GLN A 226 6.48 -4.80 7.43
N ALA A 227 6.96 -5.36 8.55
CA ALA A 227 6.64 -6.73 8.92
C ALA A 227 5.13 -6.91 9.17
N ALA A 228 4.49 -5.97 9.86
CA ALA A 228 3.04 -6.00 10.10
C ALA A 228 2.23 -5.92 8.81
N ILE A 229 2.62 -5.07 7.85
CA ILE A 229 1.95 -4.96 6.54
C ILE A 229 2.11 -6.27 5.75
N LYS A 230 3.33 -6.83 5.71
CA LYS A 230 3.61 -8.08 4.99
C LYS A 230 2.88 -9.28 5.59
N LEU A 231 2.76 -9.35 6.91
CA LEU A 231 2.16 -10.47 7.64
C LEU A 231 0.64 -10.36 7.76
N GLY A 232 0.13 -9.15 7.88
CA GLY A 232 -1.25 -8.91 8.29
C GLY A 232 -2.29 -9.22 7.23
N GLN A 233 -1.93 -9.31 5.94
CA GLN A 233 -2.89 -9.15 4.82
C GLN A 233 -3.81 -7.92 4.96
N GLN A 234 -3.53 -7.03 5.91
CA GLN A 234 -4.32 -5.86 6.23
C GLN A 234 -3.66 -4.69 5.52
N GLU A 235 -4.41 -4.05 4.63
CA GLU A 235 -4.00 -2.83 3.93
C GLU A 235 -3.68 -1.70 4.93
N THR A 236 -4.21 -1.78 6.15
CA THR A 236 -4.07 -0.77 7.22
C THR A 236 -3.53 -1.37 8.52
N VAL A 237 -2.56 -0.71 9.13
CA VAL A 237 -1.94 -1.06 10.42
C VAL A 237 -2.34 -0.04 11.49
N ASP A 238 -2.79 -0.52 12.66
CA ASP A 238 -3.05 0.31 13.84
C ASP A 238 -1.75 0.47 14.66
N ILE A 239 -1.18 1.68 14.65
CA ILE A 239 0.05 2.05 15.36
C ILE A 239 -0.08 1.78 16.86
N GLN A 240 -1.24 2.04 17.47
CA GLN A 240 -1.41 1.84 18.91
C GLN A 240 -1.32 0.36 19.28
N LYS A 241 -1.90 -0.52 18.44
CA LYS A 241 -1.75 -1.97 18.60
C LYS A 241 -0.30 -2.40 18.44
N LEU A 242 0.41 -1.83 17.47
CA LEU A 242 1.81 -2.16 17.21
C LEU A 242 2.73 -1.70 18.36
N ASN A 243 2.49 -0.52 18.92
CA ASN A 243 3.20 -0.02 20.09
C ASN A 243 2.90 -0.87 21.34
N ALA A 244 1.64 -1.31 21.53
CA ALA A 244 1.29 -2.24 22.61
C ALA A 244 1.97 -3.60 22.46
N PHE A 245 2.04 -4.14 21.23
CA PHE A 245 2.81 -5.36 20.93
C PHE A 245 4.28 -5.17 21.30
N LYS A 246 4.90 -4.05 20.89
CA LYS A 246 6.29 -3.75 21.23
C LYS A 246 6.51 -3.71 22.75
N ALA A 247 5.67 -2.99 23.48
CA ALA A 247 5.79 -2.88 24.93
C ALA A 247 5.61 -4.21 25.67
N THR A 248 4.76 -5.11 25.16
CA THR A 248 4.42 -6.38 25.83
C THR A 248 5.38 -7.51 25.46
N GLU A 249 5.80 -7.61 24.20
CA GLU A 249 6.53 -8.78 23.66
C GLU A 249 8.00 -8.51 23.36
N LEU A 250 8.37 -7.26 23.07
CA LEU A 250 9.74 -6.89 22.70
C LEU A 250 10.50 -6.23 23.86
N ASP A 251 9.83 -5.41 24.66
CA ASP A 251 10.45 -4.66 25.77
C ASP A 251 10.40 -5.41 27.12
N GLU A 252 9.69 -6.54 27.26
CA GLU A 252 9.83 -7.39 28.45
C GLU A 252 11.23 -8.03 28.47
N PRO A 253 12.10 -7.72 29.45
CA PRO A 253 13.35 -8.43 29.62
C PRO A 253 13.04 -9.77 30.28
N ARG A 254 12.51 -10.74 29.53
CA ARG A 254 12.55 -12.11 30.01
C ARG A 254 14.01 -12.51 30.08
N LYS A 255 14.55 -12.51 31.30
CA LYS A 255 15.70 -13.33 31.72
C LYS A 255 15.31 -14.81 31.58
N GLN A 256 14.98 -15.25 30.37
CA GLN A 256 14.85 -16.66 30.06
C GLN A 256 16.29 -17.18 29.98
N LYS A 257 16.61 -18.15 30.85
CA LYS A 257 17.73 -19.05 30.59
C LYS A 257 17.50 -19.61 29.18
N LEU A 258 18.33 -19.22 28.22
CA LEU A 258 18.38 -19.85 26.92
C LEU A 258 18.95 -21.25 27.12
N GLU A 259 18.06 -22.21 27.30
CA GLU A 259 18.43 -23.62 27.26
C GLU A 259 18.62 -24.01 25.78
N LEU A 260 19.65 -24.82 25.48
CA LEU A 260 20.11 -25.11 24.10
C LEU A 260 19.00 -25.65 23.17
N HIS A 261 17.92 -26.19 23.74
CA HIS A 261 16.77 -26.73 23.01
C HIS A 261 15.69 -25.67 22.69
N ASN A 262 15.77 -24.45 23.23
CA ASN A 262 14.80 -23.36 23.02
C ASN A 262 15.34 -22.25 22.09
N LEU A 263 16.20 -22.61 21.12
CA LEU A 263 16.79 -21.67 20.14
C LEU A 263 15.88 -21.38 18.92
N GLU A 264 14.66 -21.93 18.91
CA GLU A 264 13.72 -21.74 17.81
C GLU A 264 13.33 -20.25 17.69
N GLY A 265 13.73 -19.61 16.58
CA GLY A 265 13.50 -18.18 16.34
C GLY A 265 14.71 -17.26 16.57
N TYR A 266 15.88 -17.78 16.91
CA TYR A 266 17.13 -17.00 16.97
C TYR A 266 18.03 -17.34 15.78
N ASP A 267 18.55 -16.32 15.09
CA ASP A 267 19.61 -16.47 14.10
C ASP A 267 20.98 -16.31 14.75
N PHE A 268 21.87 -17.22 14.42
CA PHE A 268 23.27 -17.14 14.79
C PHE A 268 23.99 -16.15 13.87
N GLU A 269 24.66 -15.12 14.41
CA GLU A 269 25.48 -14.18 13.64
C GLU A 269 26.80 -14.84 13.20
N LYS A 270 26.67 -15.77 12.25
CA LYS A 270 27.76 -16.59 11.71
C LYS A 270 28.97 -15.73 11.31
N TRP A 271 28.74 -14.61 10.65
CA TRP A 271 29.81 -13.75 10.14
C TRP A 271 30.65 -13.09 11.24
N HIS A 272 30.03 -12.65 12.34
CA HIS A 272 30.77 -12.07 13.47
C HIS A 272 31.64 -13.12 14.16
N TYR A 273 31.06 -14.30 14.39
CA TYR A 273 31.79 -15.45 14.94
C TYR A 273 32.93 -15.90 14.01
N PHE A 274 32.67 -16.02 12.71
CA PHE A 274 33.70 -16.34 11.71
C PHE A 274 34.82 -15.30 11.70
N ALA A 275 34.52 -14.00 11.77
CA ALA A 275 35.53 -12.95 11.80
C ALA A 275 36.43 -13.03 13.04
N ILE A 276 35.87 -13.32 14.22
CA ILE A 276 36.65 -13.50 15.45
C ILE A 276 37.54 -14.75 15.36
N CYS A 277 36.99 -15.88 14.91
CA CYS A 277 37.75 -17.12 14.71
C CYS A 277 38.90 -16.91 13.71
N LEU A 278 38.63 -16.23 12.59
CA LEU A 278 39.63 -15.94 11.56
C LEU A 278 40.73 -15.02 12.09
N GLY A 279 40.36 -14.00 12.88
CA GLY A 279 41.31 -13.10 13.54
C GLY A 279 42.21 -13.82 14.53
N LEU A 280 41.66 -14.70 15.37
CA LEU A 280 42.41 -15.50 16.33
C LEU A 280 43.38 -16.49 15.64
N MET A 281 42.93 -17.13 14.56
CA MET A 281 43.82 -18.00 13.76
C MET A 281 44.94 -17.21 13.08
N ALA A 282 44.66 -16.02 12.57
CA ALA A 282 45.69 -15.16 11.96
C ALA A 282 46.73 -14.70 13.00
N THR A 283 46.31 -14.35 14.22
CA THR A 283 47.24 -14.00 15.31
C THR A 283 48.10 -15.19 15.77
N ALA A 284 47.52 -16.39 15.80
CA ALA A 284 48.25 -17.61 16.11
C ALA A 284 49.30 -17.95 15.03
N LEU A 285 48.91 -17.83 13.74
CA LEU A 285 49.80 -18.11 12.62
C LEU A 285 50.98 -17.13 12.57
N THR A 286 50.72 -15.84 12.77
CA THR A 286 51.78 -14.81 12.82
C THR A 286 52.73 -15.02 13.99
N ALA A 287 52.24 -15.40 15.17
CA ALA A 287 53.08 -15.75 16.31
C ALA A 287 53.96 -16.99 16.04
N SER A 288 53.42 -18.00 15.35
CA SER A 288 54.17 -19.19 14.96
C SER A 288 55.22 -18.93 13.89
N ILE A 289 54.96 -18.04 12.94
CA ILE A 289 55.97 -17.62 11.94
C ILE A 289 57.07 -16.78 12.61
N ALA A 290 56.73 -15.93 13.58
CA ALA A 290 57.71 -15.18 14.34
C ALA A 290 58.62 -16.10 15.20
N SER A 291 58.07 -17.20 15.73
CA SER A 291 58.84 -18.16 16.53
C SER A 291 59.82 -18.99 15.71
N THR A 292 59.59 -19.22 14.42
CA THR A 292 60.54 -19.93 13.56
C THR A 292 61.68 -19.05 13.05
N LEU A 293 61.49 -17.72 13.05
CA LEU A 293 62.51 -16.74 12.66
C LEU A 293 63.47 -16.38 13.80
N ILE A 294 63.08 -16.64 15.04
CA ILE A 294 63.85 -16.33 16.25
C ILE A 294 64.03 -17.65 17.00
N GLU A 295 65.22 -18.28 16.92
CA GLU A 295 65.55 -19.61 17.48
C GLU A 295 65.48 -19.67 19.02
N TRP A 296 64.31 -19.44 19.59
CA TRP A 296 64.04 -19.40 21.03
C TRP A 296 63.03 -20.49 21.36
N ARG A 297 63.54 -21.67 21.75
CA ARG A 297 62.73 -22.83 22.18
C ARG A 297 61.61 -22.54 23.20
N PRO A 298 61.74 -21.63 24.18
CA PRO A 298 60.61 -21.32 25.08
C PRO A 298 59.45 -20.60 24.37
N LEU A 299 59.68 -19.99 23.21
CA LEU A 299 58.64 -19.33 22.41
C LEU A 299 57.70 -20.35 21.74
N GLU A 300 58.20 -21.52 21.34
CA GLU A 300 57.41 -22.59 20.70
C GLU A 300 56.36 -23.20 21.65
N PHE A 301 56.70 -23.32 22.94
CA PHE A 301 55.72 -23.71 23.95
C PHE A 301 54.68 -22.61 24.18
N GLY A 302 55.11 -21.34 24.19
CA GLY A 302 54.21 -20.19 24.30
C GLY A 302 53.20 -20.10 23.15
N THR A 303 53.64 -20.34 21.91
CA THR A 303 52.75 -20.31 20.73
C THR A 303 51.74 -21.45 20.74
N CYS A 304 52.15 -22.67 21.13
CA CYS A 304 51.22 -23.80 21.30
C CYS A 304 50.14 -23.51 22.36
N VAL A 305 50.50 -22.91 23.49
CA VAL A 305 49.53 -22.54 24.55
C VAL A 305 48.58 -21.45 24.06
N LEU A 306 49.08 -20.44 23.33
CA LEU A 306 48.26 -19.39 22.76
C LEU A 306 47.28 -19.92 21.69
N LEU A 307 47.72 -20.87 20.85
CA LEU A 307 46.87 -21.58 19.89
C LEU A 307 45.75 -22.36 20.59
N GLY A 308 46.07 -23.08 21.66
CA GLY A 308 45.09 -23.77 22.49
C GLY A 308 44.08 -22.81 23.13
N ALA A 309 44.55 -21.68 23.68
CA ALA A 309 43.67 -20.66 24.25
C ALA A 309 42.77 -20.00 23.19
N CYS A 310 43.30 -19.71 22.00
CA CYS A 310 42.56 -19.13 20.89
C CYS A 310 41.45 -20.07 20.39
N THR A 311 41.75 -21.37 20.25
CA THR A 311 40.76 -22.37 19.85
C THR A 311 39.69 -22.60 20.92
N ALA A 312 40.07 -22.59 22.21
CA ALA A 312 39.12 -22.66 23.32
C ALA A 312 38.20 -21.42 23.39
N LEU A 313 38.74 -20.21 23.15
CA LEU A 313 37.95 -18.97 23.09
C LEU A 313 37.06 -18.92 21.86
N ALA A 314 37.53 -19.38 20.70
CA ALA A 314 36.71 -19.51 19.50
C ALA A 314 35.52 -20.46 19.75
N ALA A 315 35.74 -21.58 20.45
CA ALA A 315 34.68 -22.53 20.81
C ALA A 315 33.81 -22.07 22.00
N ALA A 316 34.14 -20.95 22.66
CA ALA A 316 33.43 -20.51 23.84
C ALA A 316 32.01 -20.03 23.47
N PRO A 317 30.95 -20.55 24.13
CA PRO A 317 29.56 -20.17 23.83
C PRO A 317 29.28 -18.67 23.99
N TRP A 318 30.08 -17.94 24.76
CA TRP A 318 29.94 -16.49 24.97
C TRP A 318 30.37 -15.64 23.76
N VAL A 319 31.17 -16.18 22.84
CA VAL A 319 31.53 -15.52 21.58
C VAL A 319 30.39 -15.65 20.56
N MET A 320 29.50 -16.62 20.76
CA MET A 320 28.33 -16.81 19.91
C MET A 320 27.27 -15.76 20.23
N ARG A 321 27.14 -14.76 19.35
CA ARG A 321 26.02 -13.82 19.39
C ARG A 321 24.81 -14.42 18.69
N TRP A 322 23.74 -14.55 19.47
CA TRP A 322 22.43 -14.95 19.00
C TRP A 322 21.59 -13.69 18.82
N ARG A 323 21.10 -13.49 17.60
CA ARG A 323 20.17 -12.40 17.27
C ARG A 323 18.77 -12.99 17.16
N LYS A 324 17.81 -12.45 17.90
CA LYS A 324 16.41 -12.87 17.75
C LYS A 324 15.95 -12.52 16.33
N ARG A 325 15.41 -13.48 15.56
CA ARG A 325 14.76 -13.16 14.29
C ARG A 325 13.60 -12.20 14.60
N PRO A 326 13.28 -11.25 13.72
CA PRO A 326 12.00 -10.56 13.82
C PRO A 326 10.90 -11.63 13.90
N ASP A 327 10.18 -11.66 15.02
CA ASP A 327 9.27 -12.76 15.38
C ASP A 327 8.03 -12.74 14.48
N HIS A 328 8.20 -13.09 13.20
CA HIS A 328 7.13 -13.10 12.21
C HIS A 328 5.96 -13.99 12.66
N ASN A 329 6.27 -15.11 13.33
CA ASN A 329 5.28 -16.04 13.86
C ASN A 329 4.53 -15.50 15.09
N ARG A 330 5.20 -14.74 15.99
CA ARG A 330 4.51 -14.14 17.15
C ARG A 330 3.68 -12.94 16.76
N LEU A 331 4.17 -12.13 15.82
CA LEU A 331 3.42 -10.99 15.30
C LEU A 331 2.14 -11.50 14.60
N ALA A 332 2.26 -12.51 13.73
CA ALA A 332 1.10 -13.17 13.12
C ALA A 332 0.14 -13.77 14.17
N ALA A 333 0.64 -14.48 15.19
CA ALA A 333 -0.17 -15.07 16.25
C ALA A 333 -0.86 -14.02 17.15
N TRP A 334 -0.20 -12.90 17.43
CA TRP A 334 -0.74 -11.83 18.26
C TRP A 334 -1.89 -11.10 17.55
N PHE A 335 -1.74 -10.84 16.24
CA PHE A 335 -2.79 -10.24 15.43
C PHE A 335 -3.93 -11.22 15.09
N SER A 336 -3.69 -12.54 15.02
CA SER A 336 -4.74 -13.55 14.78
C SER A 336 -5.58 -13.88 16.02
N ASN A 337 -4.99 -13.83 17.23
CA ASN A 337 -5.66 -14.24 18.47
C ASN A 337 -6.60 -13.18 19.11
N ARG A 338 -6.81 -12.01 18.50
CA ARG A 338 -7.63 -10.91 19.08
C ARG A 338 -8.67 -10.29 18.14
N ALA A 339 -9.25 -11.03 17.20
CA ALA A 339 -10.38 -10.54 16.42
C ALA A 339 -11.74 -11.15 16.85
N PRO A 340 -12.52 -10.51 17.75
CA PRO A 340 -13.96 -10.71 17.79
C PRO A 340 -14.66 -9.66 16.92
N GLY A 341 -15.29 -10.11 15.82
CA GLY A 341 -16.28 -9.36 15.03
C GLY A 341 -15.68 -8.37 14.02
N LYS A 342 -16.12 -8.24 12.77
CA LYS A 342 -17.25 -8.80 12.00
C LYS A 342 -16.69 -9.22 10.64
N LYS A 343 -16.98 -10.46 10.22
CA LYS A 343 -17.07 -10.75 8.78
C LYS A 343 -18.38 -10.11 8.31
N THR A 344 -18.33 -8.91 7.76
CA THR A 344 -19.38 -8.48 6.85
C THR A 344 -19.31 -9.39 5.63
N ARG A 345 -20.31 -10.26 5.51
CA ARG A 345 -20.62 -10.94 4.25
C ARG A 345 -20.72 -9.86 3.18
N CYS A 346 -19.89 -9.96 2.14
CA CYS A 346 -20.26 -9.42 0.84
C CYS A 346 -21.48 -10.22 0.38
N LEU A 347 -22.65 -9.59 0.45
CA LEU A 347 -23.85 -9.92 -0.29
C LEU A 347 -23.93 -8.90 -1.43
N GLY A 348 -24.10 -9.37 -2.67
CA GLY A 348 -24.45 -8.55 -3.84
C GLY A 348 -23.28 -8.23 -4.75
#